data_AF-A0A023FX03-F1
#
_entry.id   AF-A0A023FX03-F1
#
_cell.length_a   1.000
_cell.length_b   1.000
_cell.length_c   1.000
_cell.angle_alpha   90.00
_cell.angle_beta   90.00
_cell.angle_gamma   90.00
#
_symmetry.space_group_name_H-M   'P 1'
#
loop_
_entity.id
_entity.type
_entity.pdbx_description
1 polymer ?
#
loop_
_entity_poly.entity_id
_entity_poly.type
_entity_poly.pdbx_seq_one_letter_code
_entity_poly.pdbx_strand_id
1 'polypeptide(L)'
;MAAAWSKLLDQRRPAVVAGTVALVYAWSYFRFLRKQKRSRELAAAALVFDKKDAKKEKAHVDREFFRQLGSLLKVVIPGVFTPEFGYMLLVASSLIGRTLCDIWLIRNGTIIERAIISRNTSLFRDTLQAFIFTMPMLSMVNNLLKYGLSELRLRFRSRLHHALYKEYLSGITYYRMSNLDNRIANPDQLLTQDVEKFCGCLTDLYSNLSKPLLDIVLYVRWLSVAIGQEAPGAMLLYLLFAGVILTRMRRPVGRMTMEEQKLEGELRYVNSRLITNSEEIAFYQGNERERRTLDNSFRRLVQHLRDFLEYRFTLGIVDDIVAKYLATVVGYLLISRPFMAGQCMQLDHNQRLEETRRVVGVST
;
A
#
# COMPACT_ATOMS: atom_id res chain seq x y z
N MET A 1 2.35 38.40 37.16
CA MET A 1 1.25 37.77 36.41
C MET A 1 1.70 36.72 35.37
N ALA A 2 2.98 36.58 35.01
CA ALA A 2 3.43 35.54 34.06
C ALA A 2 3.65 34.12 34.68
N ALA A 3 3.92 34.03 35.98
CA ALA A 3 4.20 32.76 36.66
C ALA A 3 2.94 31.95 37.06
N ALA A 4 1.76 32.58 37.06
CA ALA A 4 0.48 31.88 37.29
C ALA A 4 0.00 31.15 36.02
N TRP A 5 0.35 31.67 34.85
CA TRP A 5 0.02 31.06 33.55
C TRP A 5 0.90 29.86 33.22
N SER A 6 2.16 29.80 33.69
CA SER A 6 3.02 28.62 33.46
C SER A 6 2.59 27.40 34.28
N LYS A 7 2.09 27.59 35.52
CA LYS A 7 1.60 26.50 36.37
C LYS A 7 0.24 25.93 35.94
N LEU A 8 -0.62 26.73 35.31
CA LEU A 8 -1.89 26.24 34.71
C LEU A 8 -1.67 25.41 33.43
N LEU A 9 -0.46 25.44 32.88
CA LEU A 9 -0.13 24.91 31.58
C LEU A 9 0.65 23.57 31.64
N ASP A 10 0.84 22.98 32.82
CA ASP A 10 1.80 21.88 33.01
C ASP A 10 1.19 20.48 33.24
N GLN A 11 -0.14 20.33 33.27
CA GLN A 11 -0.73 19.02 33.64
C GLN A 11 -1.89 18.51 32.76
N ARG A 12 -2.39 19.29 31.79
CA ARG A 12 -3.53 18.90 30.91
C ARG A 12 -3.27 18.97 29.40
N ARG A 13 -2.03 19.17 28.96
CA ARG A 13 -1.73 19.57 27.57
C ARG A 13 -1.75 18.50 26.46
N PRO A 14 -1.44 17.19 26.64
CA PRO A 14 -1.47 16.29 25.49
C PRO A 14 -2.91 16.02 25.02
N ALA A 15 -3.87 15.91 25.96
CA ALA A 15 -5.27 15.66 25.64
C ALA A 15 -5.97 16.89 25.02
N VAL A 16 -5.63 18.10 25.45
CA VAL A 16 -6.21 19.34 24.91
C VAL A 16 -5.64 19.66 23.52
N VAL A 17 -4.35 19.44 23.29
CA VAL A 17 -3.73 19.61 21.96
C VAL A 17 -4.21 18.51 20.99
N ALA A 18 -4.33 17.26 21.46
CA ALA A 18 -4.93 16.19 20.66
C ALA A 18 -6.42 16.46 20.35
N GLY A 19 -7.16 17.01 21.32
CA GLY A 19 -8.57 17.40 21.16
C GLY A 19 -8.76 18.54 20.16
N THR A 20 -7.90 19.57 20.18
CA THR A 20 -7.99 20.68 19.21
C THR A 20 -7.60 20.24 17.81
N VAL A 21 -6.58 19.39 17.65
CA VAL A 21 -6.23 18.80 16.34
C VAL A 21 -7.34 17.89 15.82
N ALA A 22 -7.94 17.06 16.68
CA ALA A 22 -9.07 16.21 16.31
C ALA A 22 -10.33 17.02 15.96
N LEU A 23 -10.57 18.16 16.62
CA LEU A 23 -11.68 19.07 16.30
C LEU A 23 -11.46 19.83 14.99
N VAL A 24 -10.25 20.33 14.75
CA VAL A 24 -9.88 20.97 13.47
C VAL A 24 -9.96 19.95 12.33
N TYR A 25 -9.54 18.71 12.59
CA TYR A 25 -9.66 17.60 11.66
C TYR A 25 -11.11 17.21 11.39
N ALA A 26 -11.92 17.05 12.44
CA ALA A 26 -13.34 16.74 12.31
C ALA A 26 -14.07 17.88 11.58
N TRP A 27 -13.68 19.13 11.83
CA TRP A 27 -14.23 20.31 11.17
C TRP A 27 -13.83 20.39 9.69
N SER A 28 -12.56 20.13 9.34
CA SER A 28 -12.13 20.07 7.94
C SER A 28 -12.78 18.90 7.19
N TYR A 29 -12.88 17.75 7.85
CA TYR A 29 -13.55 16.55 7.34
C TYR A 29 -15.06 16.78 7.13
N PHE A 30 -15.76 17.39 8.09
CA PHE A 30 -17.18 17.75 7.94
C PHE A 30 -17.40 18.82 6.86
N ARG A 31 -16.49 19.79 6.75
CA ARG A 31 -16.55 20.82 5.71
C ARG A 31 -16.36 20.21 4.32
N PHE A 32 -15.44 19.26 4.19
CA PHE A 32 -15.22 18.49 2.98
C PHE A 32 -16.45 17.64 2.61
N LEU A 33 -17.03 16.89 3.57
CA LEU A 33 -18.27 16.13 3.35
C LEU A 33 -19.45 17.01 2.93
N ARG A 34 -19.57 18.21 3.51
CA ARG A 34 -20.59 19.20 3.10
C ARG A 34 -20.34 19.74 1.69
N LYS A 35 -19.09 20.06 1.34
CA LYS A 35 -18.70 20.53 0.00
C LYS A 35 -19.00 19.45 -1.05
N GLN A 36 -18.68 18.19 -0.74
CA GLN A 36 -18.99 17.05 -1.61
C GLN A 36 -20.49 16.77 -1.72
N LYS A 37 -21.27 16.89 -0.64
CA LYS A 37 -22.73 16.79 -0.68
C LYS A 37 -23.34 17.86 -1.59
N ARG A 38 -22.84 19.10 -1.49
CA ARG A 38 -23.27 20.23 -2.33
C ARG A 38 -22.90 20.03 -3.81
N SER A 39 -21.69 19.55 -4.11
CA SER A 39 -21.30 19.18 -5.48
C SER A 39 -22.09 17.98 -6.01
N ARG A 40 -22.50 17.05 -5.14
CA ARG A 40 -23.41 15.94 -5.50
C ARG A 40 -24.81 16.41 -5.80
N GLU A 41 -25.32 17.39 -5.08
CA GLU A 41 -26.63 18.01 -5.34
C GLU A 41 -26.59 18.81 -6.65
N LEU A 42 -25.50 19.54 -6.93
CA LEU A 42 -25.25 20.20 -8.21
C LEU A 42 -25.09 19.21 -9.38
N ALA A 43 -24.35 18.11 -9.19
CA ALA A 43 -24.18 17.06 -10.19
C ALA A 43 -25.45 16.23 -10.38
N ALA A 44 -26.24 16.00 -9.33
CA ALA A 44 -27.54 15.35 -9.41
C ALA A 44 -28.55 16.26 -10.13
N ALA A 45 -28.55 17.56 -9.86
CA ALA A 45 -29.34 18.53 -10.60
C ALA A 45 -28.93 18.60 -12.09
N ALA A 46 -27.64 18.47 -12.40
CA ALA A 46 -27.15 18.36 -13.78
C ALA A 46 -27.49 17.01 -14.46
N LEU A 47 -27.49 15.90 -13.71
CA LEU A 47 -27.83 14.56 -14.19
C LEU A 47 -29.33 14.35 -14.42
N VAL A 48 -30.22 15.15 -13.80
CA VAL A 48 -31.65 15.14 -14.13
C VAL A 48 -31.89 15.60 -15.59
N PHE A 49 -30.96 16.34 -16.21
CA PHE A 49 -31.04 16.75 -17.61
C PHE A 49 -30.41 15.79 -18.63
N ASP A 50 -29.61 14.80 -18.20
CA ASP A 50 -28.81 13.94 -19.10
C ASP A 50 -29.27 12.46 -19.10
N LYS A 51 -30.49 12.20 -18.61
CA LYS A 51 -30.94 10.84 -18.27
C LYS A 51 -31.43 10.00 -19.44
N LYS A 52 -30.95 10.22 -20.68
CA LYS A 52 -31.36 9.39 -21.82
C LYS A 52 -30.39 8.28 -22.21
N ASP A 53 -29.06 8.43 -22.15
CA ASP A 53 -28.19 7.36 -22.64
C ASP A 53 -26.84 7.30 -21.89
N ALA A 54 -26.69 6.34 -20.96
CA ALA A 54 -25.45 5.59 -20.73
C ALA A 54 -25.58 4.71 -19.48
N LYS A 55 -25.86 3.42 -19.70
CA LYS A 55 -25.58 2.37 -18.72
C LYS A 55 -24.05 2.24 -18.61
N LYS A 56 -23.42 3.10 -17.78
CA LYS A 56 -21.99 2.96 -17.47
C LYS A 56 -21.79 1.76 -16.58
N GLU A 57 -21.31 0.67 -17.18
CA GLU A 57 -20.78 -0.49 -16.48
C GLU A 57 -19.60 -0.02 -15.63
N LYS A 58 -19.85 0.13 -14.33
CA LYS A 58 -18.83 0.54 -13.38
C LYS A 58 -18.01 -0.70 -13.09
N ALA A 59 -16.75 -0.73 -13.53
CA ALA A 59 -15.77 -1.74 -13.13
C ALA A 59 -15.67 -1.77 -11.59
N HIS A 60 -16.49 -2.62 -10.96
CA HIS A 60 -16.34 -2.98 -9.57
C HIS A 60 -15.53 -4.27 -9.52
N VAL A 61 -14.84 -4.48 -8.40
CA VAL A 61 -14.25 -5.77 -8.07
C VAL A 61 -15.41 -6.71 -7.74
N ASP A 62 -16.03 -7.24 -8.79
CA ASP A 62 -17.21 -8.10 -8.71
C ASP A 62 -16.80 -9.57 -8.58
N ARG A 63 -17.75 -10.43 -8.20
CA ARG A 63 -17.54 -11.88 -8.15
C ARG A 63 -17.06 -12.42 -9.51
N GLU A 64 -17.50 -11.80 -10.60
CA GLU A 64 -17.06 -12.14 -11.94
C GLU A 64 -15.58 -11.83 -12.18
N PHE A 65 -15.07 -10.72 -11.66
CA PHE A 65 -13.63 -10.40 -11.72
C PHE A 65 -12.79 -11.49 -11.07
N PHE A 66 -13.16 -11.96 -9.87
CA PHE A 66 -12.44 -13.06 -9.21
C PHE A 66 -12.53 -14.38 -9.98
N ARG A 67 -13.65 -14.65 -10.65
CA ARG A 67 -13.79 -15.83 -11.52
C ARG A 67 -12.85 -15.75 -12.72
N GLN A 68 -12.82 -14.60 -13.40
CA GLN A 68 -11.95 -14.36 -14.55
C GLN A 68 -10.47 -14.40 -14.15
N LEU A 69 -10.11 -13.75 -13.04
CA LEU A 69 -8.77 -13.78 -12.47
C LEU A 69 -8.34 -15.21 -12.10
N GLY A 70 -9.22 -16.00 -11.49
CA GLY A 70 -8.95 -17.40 -11.17
C GLY A 70 -8.70 -18.26 -12.42
N SER A 71 -9.45 -18.03 -13.50
CA SER A 71 -9.22 -18.70 -14.78
C SER A 71 -7.86 -18.34 -15.38
N LEU A 72 -7.49 -17.06 -15.39
CA LEU A 72 -6.18 -16.60 -15.87
C LEU A 72 -5.05 -17.13 -14.99
N LEU A 73 -5.23 -17.17 -13.67
CA LEU A 73 -4.24 -17.69 -12.74
C LEU A 73 -3.97 -19.18 -12.97
N LYS A 74 -4.99 -19.96 -13.32
CA LYS A 74 -4.84 -21.38 -13.68
C LYS A 74 -4.03 -21.59 -14.97
N VAL A 75 -4.08 -20.64 -15.90
CA VAL A 75 -3.27 -20.65 -17.12
C VAL A 75 -1.82 -20.25 -16.82
N VAL A 76 -1.62 -19.26 -15.96
CA VAL A 76 -0.30 -18.74 -15.57
C VAL A 76 0.46 -19.73 -14.66
N ILE A 77 -0.26 -20.42 -13.77
CA ILE A 77 0.28 -21.41 -12.82
C ILE A 77 -0.49 -22.73 -13.02
N PRO A 78 -0.07 -23.59 -13.95
CA PRO A 78 -0.81 -24.81 -14.28
C PRO A 78 -0.72 -25.90 -13.21
N GLY A 79 0.27 -25.86 -12.31
CA GLY A 79 0.41 -26.85 -11.24
C GLY A 79 1.57 -26.58 -10.27
N VAL A 80 1.70 -27.46 -9.27
CA VAL A 80 2.73 -27.35 -8.21
C VAL A 80 4.12 -27.87 -8.61
N PHE A 81 4.21 -28.65 -9.70
CA PHE A 81 5.48 -29.16 -10.24
C PHE A 81 5.95 -28.40 -11.48
N THR A 82 5.69 -27.10 -11.52
CA THR A 82 6.08 -26.26 -12.65
C THR A 82 7.20 -25.30 -12.23
N PRO A 83 8.09 -24.87 -13.15
CA PRO A 83 9.17 -23.96 -12.81
C PRO A 83 8.66 -22.65 -12.19
N GLU A 84 7.46 -22.20 -12.57
CA GLU A 84 6.79 -21.02 -12.02
C GLU A 84 6.50 -21.18 -10.51
N PHE A 85 6.05 -22.37 -10.10
CA PHE A 85 5.84 -22.67 -8.67
C PHE A 85 7.16 -22.71 -7.91
N GLY A 86 8.23 -23.24 -8.52
CA GLY A 86 9.57 -23.21 -7.97
C GLY A 86 10.06 -21.79 -7.68
N TYR A 87 9.87 -20.85 -8.61
CA TYR A 87 10.21 -19.45 -8.40
C TYR A 87 9.32 -18.76 -7.36
N MET A 88 8.03 -19.09 -7.28
CA MET A 88 7.17 -18.59 -6.18
C MET A 88 7.67 -19.07 -4.81
N LEU A 89 8.10 -20.32 -4.71
CA LEU A 89 8.66 -20.88 -3.48
C LEU A 89 10.02 -20.24 -3.15
N LEU A 90 10.87 -20.00 -4.15
CA LEU A 90 12.13 -19.25 -3.97
C LEU A 90 11.87 -17.83 -3.46
N VAL A 91 10.86 -17.13 -4.00
CA VAL A 91 10.48 -15.80 -3.50
C VAL A 91 9.96 -15.89 -2.06
N ALA A 92 9.15 -16.89 -1.73
CA ALA A 92 8.65 -17.10 -0.38
C ALA A 92 9.79 -17.41 0.62
N SER A 93 10.72 -18.31 0.25
CA SER A 93 11.87 -18.65 1.10
C SER A 93 12.82 -17.47 1.25
N SER A 94 13.09 -16.73 0.18
CA SER A 94 13.92 -15.53 0.21
C SER A 94 13.29 -14.43 1.07
N LEU A 95 11.96 -14.34 1.12
CA LEU A 95 11.25 -13.40 1.97
C LEU A 95 11.41 -13.76 3.46
N ILE A 96 11.27 -15.05 3.81
CA ILE A 96 11.53 -15.54 5.17
C ILE A 96 13.00 -15.30 5.55
N GLY A 97 13.93 -15.66 4.65
CA GLY A 97 15.36 -15.47 4.86
C GLY A 97 15.71 -14.01 5.10
N ARG A 98 15.09 -13.09 4.33
CA ARG A 98 15.25 -11.65 4.52
C ARG A 98 14.80 -11.24 5.93
N THR A 99 13.60 -11.65 6.36
CA THR A 99 13.10 -11.26 7.68
C THR A 99 13.96 -11.82 8.81
N LEU A 100 14.49 -13.04 8.66
CA LEU A 100 15.44 -13.61 9.64
C LEU A 100 16.75 -12.82 9.70
N CYS A 101 17.30 -12.42 8.55
CA CYS A 101 18.47 -11.56 8.50
C CYS A 101 18.20 -10.18 9.13
N ASP A 102 17.04 -9.58 8.86
CA ASP A 102 16.64 -8.29 9.44
C ASP A 102 16.49 -8.39 10.97
N ILE A 103 15.88 -9.46 11.50
CA ILE A 103 15.77 -9.70 12.95
C ILE A 103 17.16 -9.89 13.57
N TRP A 104 18.04 -10.67 12.94
CA TRP A 104 19.40 -10.87 13.40
C TRP A 104 20.18 -9.55 13.41
N LEU A 105 20.01 -8.71 12.39
CA LEU A 105 20.63 -7.39 12.28
C LEU A 105 20.20 -6.48 13.43
N ILE A 106 18.89 -6.41 13.73
CA ILE A 106 18.36 -5.61 14.84
C ILE A 106 18.94 -6.07 16.17
N ARG A 107 18.94 -7.39 16.43
CA ARG A 107 19.45 -7.96 17.68
C ARG A 107 20.94 -7.65 17.87
N ASN A 108 21.75 -7.87 16.84
CA ASN A 108 23.19 -7.59 16.91
C ASN A 108 23.47 -6.08 16.99
N GLY A 109 22.68 -5.25 16.31
CA GLY A 109 22.74 -3.79 16.46
C GLY A 109 22.54 -3.35 17.91
N THR A 110 21.51 -3.87 18.59
CA THR A 110 21.27 -3.58 20.02
C THR A 110 22.40 -4.08 20.93
N ILE A 111 23.03 -5.22 20.60
CA ILE A 111 24.18 -5.74 21.36
C ILE A 111 25.39 -4.81 21.18
N ILE A 112 25.63 -4.31 19.97
CA ILE A 112 26.68 -3.33 19.68
C ILE A 112 26.44 -2.04 20.47
N GLU A 113 25.23 -1.50 20.45
CA GLU A 113 24.86 -0.30 21.22
C GLU A 113 25.10 -0.50 22.72
N ARG A 114 24.70 -1.65 23.27
CA ARG A 114 24.95 -2.00 24.67
C ARG A 114 26.44 -2.11 24.97
N ALA A 115 27.23 -2.70 24.07
CA ALA A 115 28.67 -2.85 24.21
C ALA A 115 29.40 -1.49 24.25
N ILE A 116 28.92 -0.53 23.44
CA ILE A 116 29.41 0.86 23.43
C ILE A 116 29.12 1.52 24.78
N ILE A 117 27.89 1.41 25.28
CA ILE A 117 27.48 2.00 26.57
C ILE A 117 28.25 1.36 27.74
N SER A 118 28.42 0.03 27.73
CA SER A 118 29.13 -0.71 28.78
C SER A 118 30.65 -0.70 28.64
N ARG A 119 31.19 0.00 27.63
CA ARG A 119 32.63 0.14 27.33
C ARG A 119 33.38 -1.20 27.21
N ASN A 120 32.71 -2.26 26.79
CA ASN A 120 33.31 -3.59 26.65
C ASN A 120 33.89 -3.78 25.24
N THR A 121 35.21 -3.61 25.12
CA THR A 121 35.91 -3.55 23.83
C THR A 121 36.02 -4.90 23.11
N SER A 122 36.08 -6.02 23.83
CA SER A 122 36.14 -7.35 23.21
C SER A 122 34.81 -7.71 22.56
N LEU A 123 33.71 -7.57 23.31
CA LEU A 123 32.36 -7.84 22.81
C LEU A 123 31.99 -6.93 21.63
N PHE A 124 32.40 -5.66 21.68
CA PHE A 124 32.22 -4.73 20.58
C PHE A 124 32.95 -5.20 19.31
N ARG A 125 34.22 -5.61 19.42
CA ARG A 125 35.02 -6.04 18.26
C ARG A 125 34.44 -7.30 17.60
N ASP A 126 34.07 -8.30 18.39
CA ASP A 126 33.53 -9.57 17.88
C ASP A 126 32.18 -9.35 17.19
N THR A 127 31.30 -8.56 17.81
CA THR A 127 29.97 -8.27 17.25
C THR A 127 30.06 -7.39 16.01
N LEU A 128 30.99 -6.43 15.98
CA LEU A 128 31.22 -5.57 14.81
C LEU A 128 31.76 -6.38 13.62
N GLN A 129 32.69 -7.31 13.86
CA GLN A 129 33.18 -8.20 12.80
C GLN A 129 32.05 -9.07 12.24
N ALA A 130 31.26 -9.71 13.11
CA ALA A 130 30.09 -10.47 12.68
C ALA A 130 29.09 -9.63 11.86
N PHE A 131 28.90 -8.36 12.24
CA PHE A 131 28.04 -7.42 11.52
C PHE A 131 28.57 -7.11 10.12
N ILE A 132 29.89 -6.86 9.98
CA ILE A 132 30.54 -6.62 8.69
C ILE A 132 30.42 -7.84 7.77
N PHE A 133 30.62 -9.05 8.29
CA PHE A 133 30.51 -10.28 7.48
C PHE A 133 29.07 -10.59 7.05
N THR A 134 28.07 -10.17 7.83
CA THR A 134 26.65 -10.45 7.52
C THR A 134 26.03 -9.45 6.55
N MET A 135 26.58 -8.23 6.44
CA MET A 135 26.12 -7.19 5.50
C MET A 135 26.07 -7.66 4.02
N PRO A 136 27.12 -8.29 3.45
CA PRO A 136 27.07 -8.86 2.10
C PRO A 136 25.99 -9.94 1.95
N MET A 137 25.82 -10.79 2.96
CA MET A 137 24.79 -11.85 2.96
C MET A 137 23.39 -11.23 2.89
N LEU A 138 23.12 -10.17 3.67
CA LEU A 138 21.84 -9.45 3.62
C LEU A 138 21.60 -8.84 2.22
N SER A 139 22.61 -8.22 1.63
CA SER A 139 22.53 -7.70 0.27
C SER A 139 22.23 -8.79 -0.75
N MET A 140 22.86 -9.97 -0.61
CA MET A 140 22.63 -11.12 -1.48
C MET A 140 21.18 -11.61 -1.39
N VAL A 141 20.64 -11.79 -0.19
CA VAL A 141 19.23 -12.22 0.00
C VAL A 141 18.25 -11.20 -0.57
N ASN A 142 18.51 -9.90 -0.38
CA ASN A 142 17.66 -8.85 -0.94
C ASN A 142 17.67 -8.83 -2.48
N ASN A 143 18.84 -9.02 -3.09
CA ASN A 143 18.95 -9.08 -4.55
C ASN A 143 18.38 -10.39 -5.10
N LEU A 144 18.50 -11.51 -4.39
CA LEU A 144 17.87 -12.77 -4.75
C LEU A 144 16.34 -12.64 -4.77
N LEU A 145 15.75 -11.95 -3.79
CA LEU A 145 14.31 -11.65 -3.77
C LEU A 145 13.89 -10.84 -5.00
N LYS A 146 14.63 -9.78 -5.34
CA LYS A 146 14.35 -8.95 -6.52
C LYS A 146 14.47 -9.75 -7.81
N TYR A 147 15.53 -10.53 -7.96
CA TYR A 147 15.74 -11.39 -9.10
C TYR A 147 14.61 -12.43 -9.24
N GLY A 148 14.24 -13.10 -8.14
CA GLY A 148 13.15 -14.08 -8.13
C GLY A 148 11.81 -13.47 -8.55
N LEU A 149 11.51 -12.24 -8.13
CA LEU A 149 10.30 -11.52 -8.58
C LEU A 149 10.35 -11.14 -10.06
N SER A 150 11.48 -10.65 -10.56
CA SER A 150 11.64 -10.29 -11.97
C SER A 150 11.54 -11.51 -12.89
N GLU A 151 12.16 -12.63 -12.50
CA GLU A 151 12.07 -13.88 -13.26
C GLU A 151 10.65 -14.44 -13.22
N LEU A 152 9.97 -14.39 -12.07
CA LEU A 152 8.58 -14.80 -11.95
C LEU A 152 7.66 -13.99 -12.89
N ARG A 153 7.84 -12.67 -12.95
CA ARG A 153 7.11 -11.77 -13.86
C ARG A 153 7.33 -12.15 -15.32
N LEU A 154 8.58 -12.44 -15.71
CA LEU A 154 8.93 -12.85 -17.07
C LEU A 154 8.29 -14.19 -17.44
N ARG A 155 8.32 -15.16 -16.52
CA ARG A 155 7.71 -16.48 -16.73
C ARG A 155 6.19 -16.40 -16.86
N PHE A 156 5.53 -15.63 -16.00
CA PHE A 156 4.10 -15.37 -16.10
C PHE A 156 3.74 -14.75 -17.45
N ARG A 157 4.48 -13.73 -17.87
CA ARG A 157 4.30 -13.09 -19.19
C ARG A 157 4.47 -14.11 -20.32
N SER A 158 5.54 -14.89 -20.30
CA SER A 158 5.81 -15.87 -21.36
C SER A 158 4.69 -16.91 -21.45
N ARG A 159 4.24 -17.48 -20.32
CA ARG A 159 3.15 -18.46 -20.31
C ARG A 159 1.84 -17.90 -20.80
N LEU A 160 1.44 -16.75 -20.28
CA LEU A 160 0.18 -16.11 -20.66
C LEU A 160 0.19 -15.73 -22.15
N HIS A 161 1.32 -15.19 -22.63
CA HIS A 161 1.51 -14.87 -24.03
C HIS A 161 1.35 -16.11 -24.92
N HIS A 162 2.06 -17.21 -24.62
CA HIS A 162 1.94 -18.44 -25.42
C HIS A 162 0.53 -19.03 -25.41
N ALA A 163 -0.16 -18.99 -24.26
CA ALA A 163 -1.54 -19.48 -24.16
C ALA A 163 -2.51 -18.64 -24.98
N LEU A 164 -2.42 -17.30 -24.88
CA LEU A 164 -3.28 -16.38 -25.63
C LEU A 164 -3.01 -16.44 -27.12
N TYR A 165 -1.74 -16.47 -27.55
CA TYR A 165 -1.42 -16.58 -28.98
C TYR A 165 -1.82 -17.93 -29.58
N LYS A 166 -1.79 -19.01 -28.79
CA LYS A 166 -2.29 -20.31 -29.23
C LYS A 166 -3.80 -20.27 -29.54
N GLU A 167 -4.60 -19.58 -28.73
CA GLU A 167 -6.03 -19.38 -29.01
C GLU A 167 -6.29 -18.35 -30.11
N TYR A 168 -5.54 -17.25 -30.12
CA TYR A 168 -5.68 -16.19 -31.11
C TYR A 168 -5.39 -16.68 -32.55
N LEU A 169 -4.35 -17.51 -32.70
CA LEU A 169 -3.96 -18.14 -33.96
C LEU A 169 -4.71 -19.46 -34.23
N SER A 170 -5.66 -19.85 -33.39
CA SER A 170 -6.49 -21.03 -33.62
C SER A 170 -7.57 -20.72 -34.66
N GLY A 171 -7.39 -21.20 -35.89
CA GLY A 171 -8.32 -21.01 -37.00
C GLY A 171 -8.34 -19.56 -37.52
N ILE A 172 -9.55 -19.01 -37.73
CA ILE A 172 -9.75 -17.62 -38.23
C ILE A 172 -10.07 -16.63 -37.10
N THR A 173 -9.71 -16.95 -35.86
CA THR A 173 -10.06 -16.16 -34.67
C THR A 173 -9.47 -14.76 -34.73
N TYR A 174 -8.23 -14.60 -35.20
CA TYR A 174 -7.60 -13.29 -35.44
C TYR A 174 -8.45 -12.36 -36.33
N TYR A 175 -9.04 -12.90 -37.39
CA TYR A 175 -9.90 -12.13 -38.30
C TYR A 175 -11.24 -11.79 -37.65
N ARG A 176 -11.84 -12.75 -36.94
CA ARG A 176 -13.12 -12.54 -36.24
C ARG A 176 -12.99 -11.48 -35.15
N MET A 177 -11.91 -11.50 -34.38
CA MET A 177 -11.68 -10.59 -33.26
C MET A 177 -11.33 -9.17 -33.72
N SER A 178 -10.68 -9.02 -34.88
CA SER A 178 -10.33 -7.70 -35.42
C SER A 178 -11.45 -7.04 -36.21
N ASN A 179 -12.23 -7.81 -36.98
CA ASN A 179 -13.13 -7.25 -38.01
C ASN A 179 -14.61 -7.57 -37.78
N LEU A 180 -14.95 -8.61 -37.01
CA LEU A 180 -16.34 -9.08 -36.85
C LEU A 180 -16.88 -8.88 -35.42
N ASP A 181 -16.01 -8.77 -34.42
CA ASP A 181 -16.40 -8.63 -33.02
C ASP A 181 -15.99 -7.26 -32.45
N ASN A 182 -16.95 -6.34 -32.36
CA ASN A 182 -16.72 -5.00 -31.80
C ASN A 182 -16.79 -4.98 -30.26
N ARG A 183 -16.92 -6.15 -29.61
CA ARG A 183 -16.92 -6.24 -28.13
C ARG A 183 -15.52 -6.07 -27.55
N ILE A 184 -14.48 -6.40 -28.30
CA ILE A 184 -13.09 -6.31 -27.86
C ILE A 184 -12.39 -5.21 -28.66
N ALA A 185 -12.28 -4.03 -28.05
CA ALA A 185 -11.55 -2.93 -28.66
C ALA A 185 -10.04 -3.20 -28.61
N ASN A 186 -9.35 -2.98 -29.74
CA ASN A 186 -7.88 -3.04 -29.87
C ASN A 186 -7.25 -4.36 -29.37
N PRO A 187 -7.48 -5.50 -30.06
CA PRO A 187 -6.94 -6.80 -29.66
C PRO A 187 -5.40 -6.84 -29.64
N ASP A 188 -4.75 -6.02 -30.46
CA ASP A 188 -3.31 -5.84 -30.49
C ASP A 188 -2.75 -5.27 -29.17
N GLN A 189 -3.39 -4.23 -28.63
CA GLN A 189 -3.03 -3.65 -27.35
C GLN A 189 -3.26 -4.64 -26.20
N LEU A 190 -4.38 -5.37 -26.26
CA LEU A 190 -4.74 -6.37 -25.25
C LEU A 190 -3.70 -7.50 -25.17
N LEU A 191 -3.31 -8.07 -26.32
CA LEU A 191 -2.38 -9.20 -26.40
C LEU A 191 -0.92 -8.83 -26.10
N THR A 192 -0.57 -7.54 -26.18
CA THR A 192 0.81 -7.06 -26.01
C THR A 192 1.01 -6.32 -24.68
N GLN A 193 0.54 -5.08 -24.60
CA GLN A 193 0.80 -4.18 -23.48
C GLN A 193 0.01 -4.57 -22.24
N ASP A 194 -1.24 -4.99 -22.39
CA ASP A 194 -2.09 -5.28 -21.24
C ASP A 194 -1.70 -6.61 -20.58
N VAL A 195 -1.28 -7.61 -21.35
CA VAL A 195 -0.67 -8.86 -20.82
C VAL A 195 0.57 -8.56 -19.98
N GLU A 196 1.45 -7.67 -20.46
CA GLU A 196 2.65 -7.26 -19.73
C GLU A 196 2.29 -6.55 -18.42
N LYS A 197 1.38 -5.57 -18.48
CA LYS A 197 0.90 -4.84 -17.30
C LYS A 197 0.24 -5.78 -16.30
N PHE A 198 -0.62 -6.69 -16.76
CA PHE A 198 -1.32 -7.66 -15.94
C PHE A 198 -0.36 -8.58 -15.17
N CYS A 199 0.59 -9.23 -15.87
CA CYS A 199 1.58 -10.11 -15.23
C CYS A 199 2.43 -9.34 -14.21
N GLY A 200 2.70 -8.08 -14.52
CA GLY A 200 3.35 -7.17 -13.62
C GLY A 200 2.60 -6.89 -12.34
N CYS A 201 1.38 -6.39 -12.47
CA CYS A 201 0.49 -6.13 -11.36
C CYS A 201 0.26 -7.38 -10.51
N LEU A 202 0.14 -8.57 -11.13
CA LEU A 202 -0.02 -9.84 -10.42
C LEU A 202 1.19 -10.16 -9.54
N THR A 203 2.40 -10.01 -10.08
CA THR A 203 3.66 -10.28 -9.35
C THR A 203 3.88 -9.24 -8.25
N ASP A 204 3.61 -7.97 -8.54
CA ASP A 204 3.72 -6.87 -7.60
C ASP A 204 2.71 -7.04 -6.44
N LEU A 205 1.49 -7.48 -6.75
CA LEU A 205 0.46 -7.82 -5.76
C LEU A 205 0.94 -8.95 -4.85
N TYR A 206 1.51 -10.01 -5.40
CA TYR A 206 2.07 -11.12 -4.62
C TYR A 206 3.16 -10.64 -3.63
N SER A 207 4.14 -9.86 -4.10
CA SER A 207 5.20 -9.32 -3.23
C SER A 207 4.66 -8.36 -2.16
N ASN A 208 3.77 -7.44 -2.55
CA ASN A 208 3.25 -6.40 -1.67
C ASN A 208 2.27 -6.93 -0.63
N LEU A 209 1.65 -8.09 -0.88
CA LEU A 209 0.79 -8.77 0.08
C LEU A 209 1.57 -9.75 0.98
N SER A 210 2.53 -10.48 0.40
CA SER A 210 3.28 -11.50 1.14
C SER A 210 4.14 -10.89 2.25
N LYS A 211 4.79 -9.74 2.00
CA LYS A 211 5.63 -9.04 2.98
C LYS A 211 4.86 -8.69 4.27
N PRO A 212 3.78 -7.88 4.24
CA PRO A 212 3.07 -7.53 5.46
C PRO A 212 2.43 -8.72 6.16
N LEU A 213 1.98 -9.75 5.42
CA LEU A 213 1.42 -10.96 6.03
C LEU A 213 2.47 -11.71 6.85
N LEU A 214 3.69 -11.86 6.30
CA LEU A 214 4.79 -12.51 7.02
C LEU A 214 5.19 -11.70 8.25
N ASP A 215 5.26 -10.37 8.12
CA ASP A 215 5.56 -9.47 9.24
C ASP A 215 4.50 -9.59 10.35
N ILE A 216 3.21 -9.62 10.01
CA ILE A 216 2.12 -9.80 10.98
C ILE A 216 2.25 -11.16 11.70
N VAL A 217 2.47 -12.25 10.96
CA VAL A 217 2.61 -13.59 11.55
C VAL A 217 3.79 -13.65 12.53
N LEU A 218 4.94 -13.12 12.12
CA LEU A 218 6.12 -13.08 12.97
C LEU A 218 5.87 -12.17 14.18
N TYR A 219 5.34 -10.98 13.98
CA TYR A 219 5.05 -10.05 15.08
C TYR A 219 4.11 -10.65 16.12
N VAL A 220 3.03 -11.31 15.69
CA VAL A 220 2.11 -12.00 16.59
C VAL A 220 2.83 -13.09 17.37
N ARG A 221 3.67 -13.90 16.72
CA ARG A 221 4.44 -14.96 17.37
C ARG A 221 5.45 -14.41 18.39
N TRP A 222 6.21 -13.38 18.02
CA TRP A 222 7.22 -12.76 18.89
C TRP A 222 6.58 -12.08 20.11
N LEU A 223 5.52 -11.30 19.90
CA LEU A 223 4.84 -10.58 20.97
C LEU A 223 4.11 -11.55 21.92
N SER A 224 3.55 -12.63 21.39
CA SER A 224 2.92 -13.70 22.13
C SER A 224 3.90 -14.38 23.12
N VAL A 225 5.13 -14.63 22.67
CA VAL A 225 6.20 -15.19 23.53
C VAL A 225 6.67 -14.19 24.59
N ALA A 226 6.66 -12.89 24.28
CA ALA A 226 7.21 -11.87 25.18
C ALA A 226 6.24 -11.40 26.28
N ILE A 227 4.94 -11.27 25.99
CA ILE A 227 3.95 -10.62 26.88
C ILE A 227 2.73 -11.52 27.15
N GLY A 228 2.58 -12.64 26.44
CA GLY A 228 1.40 -13.50 26.47
C GLY A 228 0.42 -13.22 25.32
N GLN A 229 -0.59 -14.08 25.17
CA GLN A 229 -1.51 -14.07 24.01
C GLN A 229 -2.47 -12.85 23.97
N GLU A 230 -2.70 -12.18 25.10
CA GLU A 230 -3.66 -11.08 25.18
C GLU A 230 -3.19 -9.81 24.43
N ALA A 231 -1.88 -9.51 24.48
CA ALA A 231 -1.33 -8.31 23.86
C ALA A 231 -1.37 -8.32 22.31
N PRO A 232 -0.96 -9.41 21.62
CA PRO A 232 -1.12 -9.52 20.17
C PRO A 232 -2.59 -9.46 19.73
N GLY A 233 -3.50 -10.07 20.49
CA GLY A 233 -4.93 -10.05 20.19
C GLY A 233 -5.51 -8.63 20.21
N ALA A 234 -5.18 -7.85 21.23
CA ALA A 234 -5.62 -6.45 21.33
C ALA A 234 -5.01 -5.57 20.22
N MET A 235 -3.73 -5.80 19.85
CA MET A 235 -3.07 -5.07 18.77
C MET A 235 -3.65 -5.41 17.39
N LEU A 236 -3.97 -6.68 17.14
CA LEU A 236 -4.67 -7.13 15.94
C LEU A 236 -6.07 -6.53 15.84
N LEU A 237 -6.81 -6.50 16.97
CA LEU A 237 -8.13 -5.87 17.02
C LEU A 237 -8.04 -4.37 16.67
N TYR A 238 -7.06 -3.68 17.22
CA TYR A 238 -6.79 -2.28 16.89
C TYR A 238 -6.46 -2.11 15.41
N LEU A 239 -5.59 -2.95 14.85
CA LEU A 239 -5.21 -2.92 13.43
C LEU A 239 -6.44 -3.14 12.53
N LEU A 240 -7.32 -4.08 12.86
CA LEU A 240 -8.55 -4.33 12.12
C LEU A 240 -9.51 -3.13 12.20
N PHE A 241 -9.71 -2.58 13.39
CA PHE A 241 -10.57 -1.43 13.62
C PHE A 241 -10.08 -0.19 12.85
N ALA A 242 -8.79 0.15 13.01
CA ALA A 242 -8.13 1.22 12.27
C ALA A 242 -8.19 0.98 10.76
N GLY A 243 -7.90 -0.24 10.31
CA GLY A 243 -7.96 -0.64 8.91
C GLY A 243 -9.34 -0.45 8.30
N VAL A 244 -10.41 -0.85 8.98
CA VAL A 244 -11.79 -0.67 8.52
C VAL A 244 -12.15 0.82 8.41
N ILE A 245 -11.82 1.61 9.43
CA ILE A 245 -12.10 3.06 9.45
C ILE A 245 -11.34 3.77 8.33
N LEU A 246 -10.03 3.56 8.22
CA LEU A 246 -9.20 4.19 7.19
C LEU A 246 -9.63 3.75 5.79
N THR A 247 -9.94 2.47 5.59
CA THR A 247 -10.46 1.98 4.31
C THR A 247 -11.79 2.64 3.95
N ARG A 248 -12.69 2.80 4.93
CA ARG A 248 -13.98 3.48 4.74
C ARG A 248 -13.78 4.95 4.36
N MET A 249 -12.79 5.61 4.97
CA MET A 249 -12.40 6.99 4.67
C MET A 249 -11.74 7.14 3.30
N ARG A 250 -10.99 6.13 2.82
CA ARG A 250 -10.32 6.15 1.50
C ARG A 250 -11.26 5.90 0.31
N ARG A 251 -12.41 5.26 0.50
CA ARG A 251 -13.38 4.95 -0.59
C ARG A 251 -13.69 6.08 -1.60
N PRO A 252 -13.90 7.35 -1.21
CA PRO A 252 -14.19 8.42 -2.16
C PRO A 252 -12.99 8.81 -3.06
N VAL A 253 -11.75 8.49 -2.69
CA VAL A 253 -10.54 8.79 -3.51
C VAL A 253 -10.71 8.21 -4.91
N GLY A 254 -11.17 6.96 -5.02
CA GLY A 254 -11.36 6.31 -6.32
C GLY A 254 -12.34 7.05 -7.23
N ARG A 255 -13.42 7.64 -6.68
CA ARG A 255 -14.37 8.44 -7.47
C ARG A 255 -13.74 9.73 -7.97
N MET A 256 -12.92 10.38 -7.14
CA MET A 256 -12.20 11.59 -7.52
C MET A 256 -11.16 11.32 -8.59
N THR A 257 -10.44 10.20 -8.52
CA THR A 257 -9.50 9.76 -9.55
C THR A 257 -10.22 9.47 -10.88
N MET A 258 -11.41 8.88 -10.86
CA MET A 258 -12.19 8.70 -12.10
C MET A 258 -12.63 10.02 -12.72
N GLU A 259 -13.03 10.98 -11.89
CA GLU A 259 -13.41 12.32 -12.35
C GLU A 259 -12.21 13.10 -12.92
N GLU A 260 -11.03 12.95 -12.30
CA GLU A 260 -9.76 13.45 -12.81
C GLU A 260 -9.46 12.89 -14.21
N GLN A 261 -9.53 11.57 -14.38
CA GLN A 261 -9.32 10.94 -15.69
C GLN A 261 -10.33 11.39 -16.74
N LYS A 262 -11.59 11.65 -16.34
CA LYS A 262 -12.61 12.20 -17.26
C LYS A 262 -12.25 13.61 -17.70
N LEU A 263 -11.82 14.48 -16.78
CA LEU A 263 -11.44 15.87 -17.07
C LEU A 263 -10.15 15.94 -17.90
N GLU A 264 -9.18 15.08 -17.63
CA GLU A 264 -7.99 14.91 -18.48
C GLU A 264 -8.36 14.42 -19.88
N GLY A 265 -9.31 13.48 -19.97
CA GLY A 265 -9.86 13.01 -21.24
C GLY A 265 -10.55 14.14 -22.02
N GLU A 266 -11.34 14.98 -21.36
CA GLU A 266 -11.98 16.17 -21.97
C GLU A 266 -10.92 17.15 -22.51
N LEU A 267 -9.87 17.42 -21.73
CA LEU A 267 -8.76 18.27 -22.17
C LEU A 267 -8.03 17.68 -23.39
N ARG A 268 -7.72 16.38 -23.36
CA ARG A 268 -7.10 15.68 -24.51
C ARG A 268 -7.98 15.71 -25.74
N TYR A 269 -9.29 15.53 -25.58
CA TYR A 269 -10.25 15.60 -26.66
C TYR A 269 -10.30 16.99 -27.30
N VAL A 270 -10.38 18.06 -26.50
CA VAL A 270 -10.35 19.44 -27.01
C VAL A 270 -9.04 19.72 -27.75
N ASN A 271 -7.91 19.25 -27.22
CA ASN A 271 -6.61 19.40 -27.88
C ASN A 271 -6.53 18.59 -29.20
N SER A 272 -7.06 17.38 -29.22
CA SER A 272 -7.12 16.57 -30.46
C SER A 272 -7.98 17.26 -31.52
N ARG A 273 -9.14 17.82 -31.13
CA ARG A 273 -10.02 18.56 -32.04
C ARG A 273 -9.33 19.78 -32.63
N LEU A 274 -8.56 20.51 -31.82
CA LEU A 274 -7.76 21.65 -32.25
C LEU A 274 -6.75 21.25 -33.33
N ILE A 275 -6.11 20.09 -33.20
CA ILE A 275 -5.15 19.57 -34.19
C ILE A 275 -5.87 19.16 -35.47
N THR A 276 -6.96 18.39 -35.37
CA THR A 276 -7.71 17.89 -36.53
C THR A 276 -8.31 19.02 -37.38
N ASN A 277 -8.81 20.08 -36.74
CA ASN A 277 -9.44 21.21 -37.43
C ASN A 277 -8.51 22.43 -37.54
N SER A 278 -7.20 22.23 -37.45
CA SER A 278 -6.20 23.31 -37.41
C SER A 278 -6.23 24.21 -38.65
N GLU A 279 -6.49 23.66 -39.83
CA GLU A 279 -6.60 24.41 -41.09
C GLU A 279 -7.79 25.37 -41.08
N GLU A 280 -8.97 24.90 -40.64
CA GLU A 280 -10.18 25.72 -40.52
C GLU A 280 -9.97 26.86 -39.52
N ILE A 281 -9.35 26.56 -38.38
CA ILE A 281 -9.09 27.54 -37.31
C ILE A 281 -8.11 28.61 -37.79
N ALA A 282 -7.07 28.21 -38.54
CA ALA A 282 -6.12 29.14 -39.14
C ALA A 282 -6.77 30.03 -40.21
N PHE A 283 -7.65 29.46 -41.04
CA PHE A 283 -8.37 30.20 -42.08
C PHE A 283 -9.33 31.25 -41.50
N TYR A 284 -10.07 30.91 -40.44
CA TYR A 284 -11.03 31.82 -39.78
C TYR A 284 -10.42 32.69 -38.67
N GLN A 285 -9.10 32.63 -38.43
CA GLN A 285 -8.41 33.34 -37.33
C GLN A 285 -9.03 33.08 -35.94
N GLY A 286 -9.49 31.83 -35.71
CA GLY A 286 -10.25 31.43 -34.52
C GLY A 286 -9.43 31.26 -33.22
N ASN A 287 -8.15 31.60 -33.23
CA ASN A 287 -7.16 31.28 -32.18
C ASN A 287 -7.60 31.69 -30.77
N GLU A 288 -8.11 32.93 -30.60
CA GLU A 288 -8.53 33.42 -29.28
C GLU A 288 -9.75 32.66 -28.72
N ARG A 289 -10.62 32.14 -29.60
CA ARG A 289 -11.81 31.38 -29.18
C ARG A 289 -11.44 29.96 -28.76
N GLU A 290 -10.54 29.31 -29.50
CA GLU A 290 -10.02 28.00 -29.11
C GLU A 290 -9.17 28.10 -27.84
N ARG A 291 -8.35 29.15 -27.69
CA ARG A 291 -7.60 29.43 -26.46
C ARG A 291 -8.51 29.50 -25.23
N ARG A 292 -9.61 30.25 -25.30
CA ARG A 292 -10.60 30.33 -24.21
C ARG A 292 -11.24 28.97 -23.90
N THR A 293 -11.48 28.15 -24.92
CA THR A 293 -12.07 26.81 -24.75
C THR A 293 -11.10 25.85 -24.06
N LEU A 294 -9.83 25.88 -24.46
CA LEU A 294 -8.77 25.10 -23.84
C LEU A 294 -8.52 25.56 -22.40
N ASP A 295 -8.42 26.88 -22.16
CA ASP A 295 -8.25 27.48 -20.83
C ASP A 295 -9.42 27.14 -19.90
N ASN A 296 -10.66 27.10 -20.41
CA ASN A 296 -11.82 26.69 -19.62
C ASN A 296 -11.75 25.22 -19.20
N SER A 297 -11.37 24.34 -20.13
CA SER A 297 -11.23 22.90 -19.87
C SER A 297 -10.09 22.64 -18.87
N PHE A 298 -8.97 23.33 -19.03
CA PHE A 298 -7.83 23.26 -18.11
C PHE A 298 -8.18 23.82 -16.72
N ARG A 299 -8.90 24.94 -16.64
CA ARG A 299 -9.35 25.50 -15.35
C ARG A 299 -10.25 24.54 -14.56
N ARG A 300 -11.15 23.81 -15.23
CA ARG A 300 -11.97 22.76 -14.59
C ARG A 300 -11.11 21.65 -14.01
N LEU A 301 -10.13 21.17 -14.77
CA LEU A 301 -9.17 20.16 -14.31
C LEU A 301 -8.39 20.66 -13.08
N VAL A 302 -7.86 21.87 -13.14
CA VAL A 302 -7.08 22.46 -12.02
C VAL A 302 -7.94 22.64 -10.76
N GLN A 303 -9.20 23.06 -10.89
CA GLN A 303 -10.11 23.18 -9.74
C GLN A 303 -10.35 21.82 -9.07
N HIS A 304 -10.58 20.78 -9.86
CA HIS A 304 -10.73 19.41 -9.34
C HIS A 304 -9.45 18.90 -8.67
N LEU A 305 -8.29 19.14 -9.29
CA LEU A 305 -6.99 18.75 -8.72
C LEU A 305 -6.70 19.45 -7.39
N ARG A 306 -7.08 20.73 -7.24
CA ARG A 306 -6.97 21.45 -5.97
C ARG A 306 -7.86 20.84 -4.89
N ASP A 307 -9.13 20.57 -5.20
CA ASP A 307 -10.06 19.92 -4.27
C ASP A 307 -9.57 18.51 -3.87
N PHE A 308 -9.00 17.77 -4.83
CA PHE A 308 -8.40 16.46 -4.58
C PHE A 308 -7.15 16.56 -3.68
N LEU A 309 -6.31 17.57 -3.89
CA LEU A 309 -5.11 17.80 -3.08
C LEU A 309 -5.46 18.15 -1.62
N GLU A 310 -6.42 19.06 -1.41
CA GLU A 310 -6.93 19.41 -0.08
C GLU A 310 -7.48 18.17 0.66
N TYR A 311 -8.20 17.32 -0.08
CA TYR A 311 -8.71 16.08 0.47
C TYR A 311 -7.61 15.10 0.85
N ARG A 312 -6.63 14.88 -0.03
CA ARG A 312 -5.48 14.00 0.24
C ARG A 312 -4.64 14.50 1.40
N PHE A 313 -4.47 15.81 1.54
CA PHE A 313 -3.78 16.41 2.68
C PHE A 313 -4.48 16.08 3.99
N THR A 314 -5.81 16.28 4.03
CA THR A 314 -6.62 15.94 5.20
C THR A 314 -6.55 14.44 5.49
N LEU A 315 -6.81 13.59 4.50
CA LEU A 315 -6.73 12.13 4.67
C LEU A 315 -5.36 11.68 5.19
N GLY A 316 -4.27 12.27 4.70
CA GLY A 316 -2.90 11.99 5.17
C GLY A 316 -2.69 12.30 6.65
N ILE A 317 -3.23 13.42 7.15
CA ILE A 317 -3.17 13.76 8.58
C ILE A 317 -3.83 12.68 9.44
N VAL A 318 -5.01 12.17 9.05
CA VAL A 318 -5.65 11.11 9.84
C VAL A 318 -4.98 9.77 9.69
N ASP A 319 -4.49 9.44 8.50
CA ASP A 319 -3.69 8.24 8.30
C ASP A 319 -2.50 8.25 9.29
N ASP A 320 -1.80 9.37 9.45
CA ASP A 320 -0.70 9.48 10.41
C ASP A 320 -1.17 9.40 11.88
N ILE A 321 -2.26 10.08 12.24
CA ILE A 321 -2.79 10.04 13.61
C ILE A 321 -3.22 8.62 14.01
N VAL A 322 -4.01 7.97 13.15
CA VAL A 322 -4.57 6.65 13.44
C VAL A 322 -3.53 5.56 13.27
N ALA A 323 -2.81 5.52 12.15
CA ALA A 323 -1.90 4.41 11.88
C ALA A 323 -0.58 4.51 12.67
N LYS A 324 -0.12 5.72 13.04
CA LYS A 324 1.15 5.90 13.77
C LYS A 324 0.94 6.29 15.22
N TYR A 325 0.35 7.46 15.49
CA TYR A 325 0.36 8.00 16.86
C TYR A 325 -0.54 7.22 17.83
N LEU A 326 -1.79 6.94 17.44
CA LEU A 326 -2.69 6.12 18.26
C LEU A 326 -2.19 4.68 18.39
N ALA A 327 -1.58 4.12 17.33
CA ALA A 327 -0.95 2.80 17.38
C ALA A 327 0.18 2.74 18.41
N THR A 328 1.03 3.77 18.48
CA THR A 328 2.10 3.88 19.49
C THR A 328 1.54 3.97 20.91
N VAL A 329 0.45 4.73 21.12
CA VAL A 329 -0.21 4.82 22.44
C VAL A 329 -0.76 3.47 22.87
N VAL A 330 -1.47 2.76 21.98
CA VAL A 330 -1.96 1.40 22.23
C VAL A 330 -0.80 0.45 22.53
N GLY A 331 0.31 0.55 21.77
CA GLY A 331 1.52 -0.21 22.01
C GLY A 331 2.10 0.01 23.42
N TYR A 332 2.24 1.26 23.88
CA TYR A 332 2.71 1.55 25.23
C TYR A 332 1.74 1.09 26.33
N LEU A 333 0.43 1.21 26.12
CA LEU A 333 -0.56 0.70 27.06
C LEU A 333 -0.48 -0.81 27.21
N LEU A 334 -0.28 -1.54 26.11
CA LEU A 334 -0.14 -2.99 26.12
C LEU A 334 1.18 -3.44 26.76
N ILE A 335 2.29 -2.77 26.44
CA ILE A 335 3.59 -3.09 27.02
C ILE A 335 3.63 -2.76 28.50
N SER A 336 2.99 -1.67 28.95
CA SER A 336 3.03 -1.26 30.38
C SER A 336 2.11 -2.07 31.29
N ARG A 337 1.03 -2.70 30.78
CA ARG A 337 0.12 -3.53 31.57
C ARG A 337 0.81 -4.61 32.42
N PRO A 338 1.67 -5.50 31.90
CA PRO A 338 2.35 -6.51 32.72
C PRO A 338 3.24 -5.89 33.80
N PHE A 339 3.89 -4.75 33.53
CA PHE A 339 4.75 -4.08 34.51
C PHE A 339 3.95 -3.37 35.61
N MET A 340 2.78 -2.81 35.29
CA MET A 340 1.95 -2.08 36.27
C MET A 340 0.93 -2.96 37.01
N ALA A 341 0.53 -4.10 36.44
CA ALA A 341 -0.41 -5.04 37.07
C ALA A 341 0.24 -5.89 38.19
N GLY A 342 1.55 -5.76 38.41
CA GLY A 342 2.20 -6.15 39.65
C GLY A 342 1.97 -7.59 40.08
N GLN A 343 2.51 -8.56 39.33
CA GLN A 343 2.84 -9.89 39.87
C GLN A 343 3.95 -10.54 39.04
N CYS A 344 5.14 -10.62 39.65
CA CYS A 344 6.28 -11.46 39.26
C CYS A 344 7.15 -11.01 38.06
N MET A 345 7.94 -9.94 38.20
CA MET A 345 9.19 -9.78 37.42
C MET A 345 10.37 -9.29 38.27
N GLN A 346 10.42 -9.71 39.54
CA GLN A 346 11.66 -9.71 40.32
C GLN A 346 12.33 -11.10 40.33
N LEU A 347 11.74 -12.13 39.72
CA LEU A 347 12.24 -13.51 39.77
C LEU A 347 12.96 -14.01 38.50
N ASP A 348 12.87 -13.31 37.35
CA ASP A 348 13.50 -13.80 36.09
C ASP A 348 14.96 -13.29 35.88
N HIS A 349 15.44 -12.33 36.68
CA HIS A 349 16.84 -11.90 36.56
C HIS A 349 17.82 -12.98 37.07
N ASN A 350 17.42 -13.73 38.11
CA ASN A 350 18.23 -14.83 38.65
C ASN A 350 18.07 -16.13 37.83
N GLN A 351 16.88 -16.41 37.29
CA GLN A 351 16.66 -17.61 36.46
C GLN A 351 17.34 -17.52 35.08
N ARG A 352 17.42 -16.32 34.48
CA ARG A 352 18.19 -16.15 33.24
C ARG A 352 19.69 -16.33 33.42
N LEU A 353 20.24 -16.04 34.60
CA LEU A 353 21.65 -16.33 34.90
C LEU A 353 21.90 -17.83 35.05
N GLU A 354 20.94 -18.60 35.58
CA GLU A 354 21.04 -20.06 35.71
C GLU A 354 20.80 -20.81 34.39
N GLU A 355 19.86 -20.37 33.55
CA GLU A 355 19.69 -20.94 32.21
C GLU A 355 20.86 -20.60 31.29
N THR A 356 21.46 -19.40 31.39
CA THR A 356 22.69 -19.08 30.66
C THR A 356 23.85 -19.96 31.14
N ARG A 357 23.92 -20.29 32.44
CA ARG A 357 24.93 -21.19 33.01
C ARG A 357 24.70 -22.68 32.67
N ARG A 358 23.46 -23.09 32.35
CA ARG A 358 23.16 -24.45 31.85
C ARG A 358 23.40 -24.61 30.35
N VAL A 359 23.16 -23.57 29.54
CA VAL A 359 23.37 -23.60 28.08
C VAL A 359 24.85 -23.42 27.73
N VAL A 360 25.60 -22.68 28.54
CA VAL A 360 27.06 -22.56 28.44
C VAL A 360 27.66 -23.57 29.42
N GLY A 361 27.85 -24.81 28.99
CA GLY A 361 28.46 -25.88 29.79
C GLY A 361 29.87 -25.51 30.26
N VAL A 362 29.97 -24.80 31.38
CA VAL A 362 31.20 -24.59 32.15
C VAL A 362 31.00 -25.36 33.44
N SER A 363 31.44 -26.61 33.40
CA SER A 363 31.79 -27.35 34.60
C SER A 363 33.06 -26.71 35.17
N THR A 364 32.97 -26.32 36.45
CA THR A 364 34.04 -25.81 37.35
C THR A 364 34.69 -24.48 37.01
#